data_AF-A0A098LBX6-F1
#
_entry.id   AF-A0A098LBX6-F1
#
_cell.length_a   1.000
_cell.length_b   1.000
_cell.length_c   1.000
_cell.angle_alpha   90.00
_cell.angle_beta   90.00
_cell.angle_gamma   90.00
#
_symmetry.space_group_name_H-M   'P 1'
#
loop_
_entity.id
_entity.type
_entity.pdbx_description
1 polymer ?
#
loop_
_entity_poly.entity_id
_entity_poly.type
_entity_poly.pdbx_seq_one_letter_code
_entity_poly.pdbx_strand_id
1 'polypeptide(L)'
;MSNEDTVGFIFTCSLKEIELGEDIIFDKHRSEFSFEQKYIGLIIPQSENYRGITEPLAYFKYTDCIKVFNQDERAYSLNFSGVKVPFHDLFLTHSYKSYIVKIGNGNYFDQLYPSASKAFIAARHQENLLNDYLYKFFNP
;
A
#
# COMPACT_ATOMS: atom_id res chain seq x y z
N MET A 1 -14.77 22.13 -28.30
CA MET A 1 -13.57 22.65 -27.63
C MET A 1 -12.88 21.47 -27.00
N SER A 2 -11.81 20.99 -27.62
CA SER A 2 -11.02 19.87 -27.12
C SER A 2 -10.36 20.29 -25.81
N ASN A 3 -10.67 19.60 -24.72
CA ASN A 3 -10.00 19.80 -23.44
C ASN A 3 -8.51 19.55 -23.67
N GLU A 4 -7.75 20.63 -23.62
CA GLU A 4 -6.30 20.61 -23.64
C GLU A 4 -5.80 19.67 -22.54
N ASP A 5 -4.81 18.86 -22.86
CA ASP A 5 -4.06 18.05 -21.92
C ASP A 5 -3.38 19.00 -20.92
N THR A 6 -4.08 19.35 -19.84
CA THR A 6 -3.49 20.10 -18.73
C THR A 6 -2.40 19.21 -18.12
N VAL A 7 -1.14 19.47 -18.51
CA VAL A 7 0.02 18.81 -17.93
C VAL A 7 0.12 19.25 -16.46
N GLY A 8 -0.43 18.44 -15.57
CA GLY A 8 -0.29 18.62 -14.13
C GLY A 8 1.15 18.29 -13.71
N PHE A 9 1.87 19.27 -13.17
CA PHE A 9 3.17 19.02 -12.56
C PHE A 9 2.97 18.46 -11.15
N ILE A 10 3.46 17.24 -10.91
CA ILE A 10 3.46 16.62 -9.58
C ILE A 10 4.84 16.81 -8.99
N PHE A 11 4.91 17.50 -7.86
CA PHE A 11 6.16 17.69 -7.13
C PHE A 11 6.53 16.42 -6.36
N THR A 12 7.82 16.10 -6.30
CA THR A 12 8.31 14.90 -5.58
C THR A 12 8.00 14.95 -4.08
N CYS A 13 7.90 16.13 -3.48
CA CYS A 13 7.52 16.30 -2.07
C CYS A 13 6.03 16.02 -1.79
N SER A 14 5.20 15.96 -2.83
CA SER A 14 3.79 15.59 -2.73
C SER A 14 3.58 14.07 -2.70
N LEU A 15 4.57 13.28 -3.11
CA LEU A 15 4.52 11.81 -3.07
C LEU A 15 4.80 11.31 -1.65
N LYS A 16 3.75 11.22 -0.84
CA LYS A 16 3.83 10.84 0.58
C LYS A 16 3.36 9.42 0.87
N GLU A 17 2.77 8.78 -0.12
CA GLU A 17 2.18 7.46 0.01
C GLU A 17 2.93 6.48 -0.87
N ILE A 18 3.18 5.30 -0.31
CA ILE A 18 3.74 4.16 -1.04
C ILE A 18 2.83 2.96 -0.83
N GLU A 19 2.75 2.13 -1.84
CA GLU A 19 2.07 0.84 -1.75
C GLU A 19 3.10 -0.26 -1.50
N LEU A 20 2.85 -1.13 -0.53
CA LEU A 20 3.62 -2.36 -0.34
C LEU A 20 2.76 -3.54 -0.75
N GLY A 21 3.19 -4.29 -1.75
CA GLY A 21 2.56 -5.55 -2.13
C GLY A 21 3.26 -6.72 -1.46
N GLU A 22 2.50 -7.57 -0.76
CA GLU A 22 3.01 -8.72 -0.02
C GLU A 22 2.07 -9.93 -0.08
N ASP A 23 2.66 -11.12 -0.03
CA ASP A 23 1.92 -12.37 0.10
C ASP A 23 1.82 -12.75 1.58
N ILE A 24 0.60 -13.04 2.03
CA ILE A 24 0.33 -13.55 3.37
C ILE A 24 0.18 -15.07 3.28
N ILE A 25 1.13 -15.78 3.87
CA ILE A 25 1.19 -17.25 3.87
C ILE A 25 0.92 -17.74 5.28
N PHE A 26 -0.11 -18.58 5.45
CA PHE A 26 -0.41 -19.21 6.72
C PHE A 26 0.21 -20.63 6.78
N ASP A 27 1.21 -20.81 7.65
CA ASP A 27 1.75 -22.14 7.95
C ASP A 27 0.85 -22.83 9.00
N LYS A 28 0.11 -23.85 8.56
CA LYS A 28 -0.81 -24.63 9.41
C LYS A 28 -0.09 -25.41 10.51
N HIS A 29 1.15 -25.85 10.28
CA HIS A 29 1.88 -26.66 11.26
C HIS A 29 2.35 -25.82 12.44
N ARG A 30 2.73 -24.56 12.16
CA ARG A 30 3.19 -23.61 13.18
C ARG A 30 2.10 -22.68 13.67
N SER A 31 0.95 -22.64 12.98
CA SER A 31 -0.12 -21.67 13.23
C SER A 31 0.38 -20.22 13.17
N GLU A 32 1.32 -19.97 12.25
CA GLU A 32 2.02 -18.70 12.10
C GLU A 32 1.73 -18.09 10.73
N PHE A 33 1.64 -16.76 10.69
CA PHE A 33 1.59 -15.99 9.45
C PHE A 33 2.98 -15.55 9.05
N SER A 34 3.36 -15.84 7.81
CA SER A 34 4.57 -15.32 7.18
C SER A 34 4.19 -14.31 6.10
N PHE A 35 4.92 -13.21 6.06
CA PHE A 35 4.72 -12.13 5.10
C PHE A 35 5.90 -12.10 4.14
N GLU A 36 5.63 -12.21 2.83
CA GLU A 36 6.66 -12.16 1.80
C GLU A 36 6.45 -10.91 0.92
N GLN A 37 7.30 -9.90 1.07
CA GLN A 37 7.21 -8.66 0.31
C GLN A 37 7.61 -8.87 -1.16
N LYS A 38 6.79 -8.38 -2.09
CA LYS A 38 6.98 -8.55 -3.54
C LYS A 38 7.41 -7.26 -4.22
N TYR A 39 6.72 -6.15 -3.94
CA TYR A 39 6.98 -4.88 -4.62
C TYR A 39 6.72 -3.67 -3.73
N ILE A 40 7.34 -2.55 -4.08
CA ILE A 40 7.02 -1.20 -3.58
C ILE A 40 6.51 -0.39 -4.77
N GLY A 41 5.30 0.15 -4.64
CA GLY A 41 4.66 1.06 -5.58
C GLY A 41 4.78 2.51 -5.13
N LEU A 42 5.18 3.40 -6.04
CA LEU A 42 5.01 4.83 -5.87
C LEU A 42 3.62 5.21 -6.37
N ILE A 43 2.88 5.92 -5.52
CA ILE A 43 1.48 6.25 -5.77
C ILE A 43 1.32 7.77 -5.75
N ILE A 44 0.58 8.29 -6.72
CA ILE A 44 0.11 9.68 -6.72
C ILE A 44 -1.15 9.71 -5.86
N PRO A 45 -1.14 10.42 -4.72
CA PRO A 45 -2.29 10.49 -3.85
C PRO A 45 -3.43 11.26 -4.53
N GLN A 46 -4.67 10.87 -4.22
CA GLN A 46 -5.89 11.49 -4.74
C GLN A 46 -5.90 13.03 -4.59
N SER A 47 -5.33 13.56 -3.50
CA SER A 47 -5.30 15.01 -3.24
C SER A 47 -4.49 15.80 -4.26
N GLU A 48 -3.51 15.15 -4.89
CA GLU A 48 -2.60 15.77 -5.86
C GLU A 48 -2.99 15.41 -7.31
N ASN A 49 -3.91 14.46 -7.48
CA ASN A 49 -4.41 14.06 -8.78
C ASN A 49 -5.64 14.90 -9.18
N TYR A 50 -5.58 15.53 -10.35
CA TYR A 50 -6.69 16.29 -10.92
C TYR A 50 -7.96 15.44 -11.11
N ARG A 51 -7.81 14.11 -11.28
CA ARG A 51 -8.91 13.15 -11.42
C ARG A 51 -9.59 12.83 -10.10
N GLY A 52 -9.00 13.21 -8.97
CA GLY A 52 -9.51 12.87 -7.65
C GLY A 52 -9.50 11.37 -7.37
N ILE A 53 -8.54 10.63 -7.94
CA ILE A 53 -8.30 9.22 -7.65
C ILE A 53 -6.82 8.96 -7.40
N THR A 54 -6.53 7.91 -6.66
CA THR A 54 -5.19 7.40 -6.44
C THR A 54 -4.68 6.78 -7.75
N GLU A 55 -3.49 7.16 -8.22
CA GLU A 55 -2.94 6.68 -9.48
C GLU A 55 -1.54 6.08 -9.29
N PRO A 56 -1.28 4.86 -9.77
CA PRO A 56 0.05 4.28 -9.64
C PRO A 56 1.04 4.94 -10.59
N LEU A 57 2.18 5.39 -10.06
CA LEU A 57 3.25 6.00 -10.84
C LEU A 57 4.24 4.95 -11.36
N ALA A 58 4.73 4.09 -10.48
CA ALA A 58 5.71 3.06 -10.82
C ALA A 58 5.74 1.97 -9.74
N TYR A 59 6.04 0.73 -10.15
CA TYR A 59 6.26 -0.38 -9.24
C TYR A 59 7.68 -0.91 -9.37
N PHE A 60 8.29 -1.18 -8.23
CA PHE A 60 9.65 -1.70 -8.13
C PHE A 60 9.64 -3.02 -7.38
N LYS A 61 10.42 -3.99 -7.86
CA LYS A 61 10.59 -5.26 -7.16
C LYS A 61 11.26 -5.02 -5.82
N TYR A 62 10.71 -5.59 -4.76
CA TYR A 62 11.20 -5.37 -3.39
C TYR A 62 12.69 -5.72 -3.24
N THR A 63 13.15 -6.81 -3.87
CA THR A 63 14.57 -7.21 -3.83
C THR A 63 15.52 -6.17 -4.41
N ASP A 64 15.07 -5.38 -5.40
CA ASP A 64 15.89 -4.32 -5.98
C ASP A 64 15.86 -3.06 -5.12
N CYS A 65 14.72 -2.74 -4.51
CA CYS A 65 14.62 -1.68 -3.50
C CYS A 65 15.57 -1.92 -2.32
N ILE A 66 15.67 -3.16 -1.83
CA ILE A 66 16.58 -3.50 -0.73
C ILE A 66 18.05 -3.23 -1.08
N LYS A 67 18.47 -3.50 -2.32
CA LYS A 67 19.84 -3.18 -2.76
C LYS A 67 20.10 -1.68 -2.68
N VAL A 68 19.14 -0.86 -3.08
CA VAL A 68 19.23 0.61 -3.02
C VAL A 68 19.24 1.08 -1.57
N PHE A 69 18.35 0.56 -0.72
CA PHE A 69 18.29 0.94 0.70
C PHE A 69 19.57 0.59 1.46
N ASN A 70 20.21 -0.53 1.12
CA ASN A 70 21.48 -0.93 1.75
C ASN A 70 22.67 -0.08 1.29
N GLN A 71 22.54 0.66 0.19
CA GLN A 71 23.60 1.51 -0.36
C GLN A 71 23.47 2.98 0.06
N ASP A 72 22.30 3.40 0.56
CA ASP A 72 22.02 4.79 0.94
C ASP A 72 21.88 4.93 2.46
N GLU A 73 22.80 5.66 3.09
CA GLU A 73 22.78 5.93 4.54
C GLU A 73 21.54 6.70 5.01
N ARG A 74 20.79 7.33 4.10
CA ARG A 74 19.55 8.06 4.40
C ARG A 74 18.33 7.14 4.46
N ALA A 75 18.46 5.86 4.07
CA ALA A 75 17.36 4.90 4.02
C ALA A 75 17.02 4.33 5.42
N TYR A 76 16.61 5.20 6.33
CA TYR A 76 16.17 4.82 7.67
C TYR A 76 14.90 5.57 8.07
N SER A 77 14.11 4.95 8.94
CA SER A 77 13.03 5.61 9.67
C SER A 77 13.38 5.73 11.14
N LEU A 78 12.71 6.63 11.85
CA LEU A 78 12.74 6.64 13.31
C LEU A 78 11.55 5.85 13.83
N ASN A 79 11.81 4.91 14.74
CA ASN A 79 10.74 4.23 15.45
C ASN A 79 10.11 5.16 16.51
N PHE A 80 9.07 4.69 17.20
CA PHE A 80 8.39 5.45 18.26
C PHE A 80 9.29 5.85 19.44
N SER A 81 10.42 5.16 19.62
CA SER A 81 11.44 5.46 20.65
C SER A 81 12.56 6.37 20.15
N GLY A 82 12.50 6.85 18.89
CA GLY A 82 13.51 7.70 18.28
C GLY A 82 14.78 6.98 17.82
N VAL A 83 14.79 5.64 17.82
CA VAL A 83 15.91 4.83 17.32
C VAL A 83 15.81 4.72 15.80
N LYS A 84 16.96 4.84 15.13
CA LYS A 84 17.06 4.65 13.68
C LYS A 84 16.88 3.17 13.34
N VAL A 85 15.88 2.89 12.51
CA VAL A 85 15.59 1.56 11.96
C VAL A 85 15.83 1.64 10.44
N PRO A 86 16.72 0.81 9.87
CA PRO A 86 16.92 0.74 8.43
C PRO A 86 15.62 0.36 7.71
N PHE A 87 15.38 0.90 6.52
CA PHE A 87 14.16 0.58 5.76
C PHE A 87 14.00 -0.91 5.47
N HIS A 88 15.09 -1.64 5.21
CA HIS A 88 15.00 -3.09 4.98
C HIS A 88 14.38 -3.85 6.17
N ASP A 89 14.69 -3.42 7.39
CA ASP A 89 14.22 -4.04 8.63
C ASP A 89 12.82 -3.53 9.02
N LEU A 90 12.55 -2.26 8.71
CA LEU A 90 11.26 -1.63 8.91
C LEU A 90 10.13 -2.38 8.19
N PHE A 91 10.35 -2.72 6.90
CA PHE A 91 9.36 -3.42 6.09
C PHE A 91 9.16 -4.87 6.54
N LEU A 92 10.25 -5.56 6.90
CA LEU A 92 10.19 -6.92 7.44
C LEU A 92 9.40 -6.98 8.76
N THR A 93 9.68 -6.05 9.67
CA THR A 93 9.06 -5.99 11.00
C THR A 93 7.69 -5.29 11.00
N HIS A 94 7.23 -4.79 9.85
CA HIS A 94 5.98 -4.02 9.74
C HIS A 94 5.91 -2.81 10.69
N SER A 95 7.07 -2.20 10.98
CA SER A 95 7.18 -1.09 11.93
C SER A 95 6.91 0.26 11.28
N TYR A 96 5.76 0.40 10.62
CA TYR A 96 5.34 1.61 9.93
C TYR A 96 3.83 1.80 10.03
N LYS A 97 3.36 3.04 9.83
CA LYS A 97 1.92 3.32 9.77
C LYS A 97 1.39 2.91 8.39
N SER A 98 0.49 1.94 8.35
CA SER A 98 -0.14 1.47 7.11
C SER A 98 -1.66 1.45 7.20
N TYR A 99 -2.29 1.36 6.03
CA TYR A 99 -3.71 1.05 5.88
C TYR A 99 -3.80 -0.10 4.89
N ILE A 100 -4.67 -1.07 5.17
CA ILE A 100 -4.84 -2.24 4.30
C ILE A 100 -5.75 -1.83 3.13
N VAL A 101 -5.23 -1.94 1.91
CA VAL A 101 -6.02 -1.76 0.69
C VAL A 101 -6.39 -3.14 0.15
N LYS A 102 -7.67 -3.39 -0.07
CA LYS A 102 -8.15 -4.65 -0.65
C LYS A 102 -8.13 -4.57 -2.16
N ILE A 103 -7.56 -5.59 -2.80
CA ILE A 103 -7.55 -5.78 -4.26
C ILE A 103 -8.42 -7.00 -4.55
N GLY A 104 -9.47 -6.83 -5.36
CA GLY A 104 -10.38 -7.92 -5.72
C GLY A 104 -10.09 -8.41 -7.12
N ASN A 105 -9.89 -9.72 -7.32
CA ASN A 105 -9.83 -10.34 -8.65
C ASN A 105 -8.79 -9.71 -9.61
N GLY A 106 -7.63 -9.32 -9.09
CA GLY A 106 -6.51 -8.78 -9.88
C GLY A 106 -6.58 -7.30 -10.21
N ASN A 107 -7.64 -6.59 -9.81
CA ASN A 107 -7.78 -5.14 -10.03
C ASN A 107 -8.05 -4.41 -8.72
N TYR A 108 -7.54 -3.19 -8.61
CA TYR A 108 -7.91 -2.29 -7.53
C TYR A 108 -9.42 -1.99 -7.58
N PHE A 109 -10.04 -1.76 -6.43
CA PHE A 109 -11.47 -1.46 -6.36
C PHE A 109 -11.83 -0.18 -7.15
N ASP A 110 -10.95 0.80 -7.22
CA ASP A 110 -11.15 1.99 -8.06
C ASP A 110 -11.25 1.70 -9.57
N GLN A 111 -10.63 0.61 -10.04
CA GLN A 111 -10.68 0.17 -11.44
C GLN A 111 -11.87 -0.75 -11.75
N LEU A 112 -12.42 -1.43 -10.75
CA LEU A 112 -13.57 -2.34 -10.90
C LEU A 112 -14.91 -1.61 -10.97
N TYR A 113 -15.00 -0.42 -10.38
CA TYR A 113 -16.26 0.31 -10.27
C TYR A 113 -16.28 1.55 -11.18
N PRO A 114 -17.40 1.82 -11.90
CA PRO A 114 -17.49 2.93 -12.85
C PRO A 114 -17.33 4.33 -12.23
N SER A 115 -17.36 4.45 -10.90
CA SER A 115 -17.17 5.72 -10.21
C SER A 115 -16.41 5.52 -8.90
N ALA A 116 -15.54 6.48 -8.60
CA ALA A 116 -14.71 6.48 -7.39
C ALA A 116 -15.55 6.37 -6.10
N SER A 117 -16.71 7.03 -6.04
CA SER A 117 -17.61 6.92 -4.88
C SER A 117 -18.14 5.50 -4.68
N LYS A 118 -18.44 4.77 -5.76
CA LYS A 118 -18.89 3.37 -5.67
C LYS A 118 -17.76 2.44 -5.26
N ALA A 119 -16.55 2.67 -5.78
CA ALA A 119 -15.35 1.93 -5.38
C ALA A 119 -15.09 2.07 -3.87
N PHE A 120 -15.16 3.29 -3.34
CA PHE A 120 -14.98 3.57 -1.91
C PHE A 120 -16.03 2.85 -1.04
N ILE A 121 -17.31 2.94 -1.41
CA ILE A 121 -18.40 2.27 -0.68
C ILE A 121 -18.20 0.74 -0.70
N ALA A 122 -17.83 0.18 -1.85
CA ALA A 122 -17.60 -1.25 -1.99
C ALA A 122 -16.39 -1.73 -1.16
N ALA A 123 -15.30 -0.97 -1.16
CA ALA A 123 -14.13 -1.26 -0.33
C ALA A 123 -14.49 -1.27 1.17
N ARG A 124 -15.23 -0.24 1.63
CA ARG A 124 -15.71 -0.17 3.03
C ARG A 124 -16.64 -1.31 3.39
N HIS A 125 -17.54 -1.70 2.49
CA HIS A 125 -18.42 -2.84 2.70
C HIS A 125 -17.64 -4.15 2.86
N GLN A 126 -16.64 -4.40 2.00
CA GLN A 126 -15.79 -5.59 2.14
C GLN A 126 -14.93 -5.57 3.39
N GLU A 127 -14.43 -4.41 3.83
CA GLU A 127 -13.75 -4.24 5.11
C GLU A 127 -14.63 -4.71 6.27
N ASN A 128 -15.87 -4.24 6.33
CA ASN A 128 -16.82 -4.64 7.38
C ASN A 128 -17.09 -6.15 7.37
N LEU A 129 -17.29 -6.76 6.19
CA LEU A 129 -17.48 -8.22 6.09
C LEU A 129 -16.29 -9.02 6.61
N LEU A 130 -15.06 -8.55 6.36
CA LEU A 130 -13.86 -9.20 6.90
C LEU A 130 -13.79 -9.03 8.41
N ASN A 131 -14.07 -7.84 8.93
CA ASN A 131 -14.09 -7.60 10.37
C ASN A 131 -15.11 -8.50 11.06
N ASP A 132 -16.31 -8.65 10.49
CA ASP A 132 -17.35 -9.55 10.98
C ASP A 132 -16.90 -11.02 10.92
N TYR A 133 -16.23 -11.42 9.84
CA TYR A 133 -15.67 -12.77 9.71
C TYR A 133 -14.58 -13.04 10.75
N LEU A 134 -13.62 -12.12 10.90
CA LEU A 134 -12.55 -12.24 11.89
C LEU A 134 -13.12 -12.26 13.30
N TYR A 135 -14.10 -11.40 13.60
CA TYR A 135 -14.78 -11.41 14.90
C TYR A 135 -15.42 -12.77 15.20
N LYS A 136 -16.15 -13.35 14.23
CA LYS A 136 -16.76 -14.69 14.39
C LYS A 136 -15.71 -15.81 14.48
N PHE A 137 -14.59 -15.66 13.78
CA PHE A 137 -13.50 -16.64 13.82
C PHE A 137 -12.78 -16.65 15.17
N PHE A 138 -12.58 -15.49 15.79
CA PHE A 138 -11.90 -15.35 17.08
C PHE A 138 -12.84 -15.43 18.30
N ASN A 139 -14.15 -15.21 18.12
CA ASN A 139 -15.19 -15.36 19.15
C ASN A 139 -16.28 -16.34 18.69
N PRO A 140 -15.99 -17.67 18.69
CA PRO A 140 -16.93 -18.70 18.27
C PRO A 140 -18.11 -18.90 19.24
#